data_AF-A0A6M2E559-F1
#
_entry.id   AF-A0A6M2E559-F1
#
_cell.length_a   1.000
_cell.length_b   1.000
_cell.length_c   1.000
_cell.angle_alpha   90.00
_cell.angle_beta   90.00
_cell.angle_gamma   90.00
#
_symmetry.space_group_name_H-M   'P 1'
#
loop_
_entity.id
_entity.type
_entity.pdbx_description
1 polymer ?
#
loop_
_entity_poly.entity_id
_entity_poly.type
_entity_poly.pdbx_seq_one_letter_code
_entity_poly.pdbx_strand_id
1 'polypeptide(L)'
;MSTTGVFVLLVAVAAQGLEPPRLVYPRLLEERSADGKMVLHLHDGLTLNLEGVSVAAPRMRILTQENGRPLTQFYNGEDINRDLYQDAEKMATVSLKASGRSVELEGIVGPKQRIHPLPTMERSESGLVPHMIHEIEFNEMSDKVLTFEEE
;
A
#
# COMPACT_ATOMS: atom_id res chain seq x y z
N MET A 1 -56.19 -24.69 29.79
CA MET A 1 -55.19 -23.59 29.77
C MET A 1 -53.83 -24.20 29.48
N SER A 2 -53.26 -23.97 28.30
CA SER A 2 -51.82 -24.15 28.09
C SER A 2 -51.39 -23.24 26.95
N THR A 3 -50.73 -22.14 27.29
CA THR A 3 -50.10 -21.22 26.34
C THR A 3 -48.70 -21.73 26.03
N THR A 4 -48.51 -22.28 24.83
CA THR A 4 -47.21 -22.72 24.34
C THR A 4 -46.43 -21.51 23.82
N GLY A 5 -45.35 -21.14 24.50
CA GLY A 5 -44.46 -20.06 24.08
C GLY A 5 -43.50 -20.52 22.99
N VAL A 6 -43.45 -19.80 21.87
CA VAL A 6 -42.47 -20.01 20.80
C VAL A 6 -41.25 -19.15 21.12
N PHE A 7 -40.09 -19.80 21.29
CA PHE A 7 -38.80 -19.12 21.37
C PHE A 7 -38.14 -19.12 19.99
N VAL A 8 -37.88 -17.92 19.46
CA VAL A 8 -37.10 -17.73 18.24
C VAL A 8 -35.66 -17.44 18.63
N LEU A 9 -34.75 -18.34 18.30
CA LEU A 9 -33.32 -18.18 18.52
C LEU A 9 -32.69 -17.54 17.27
N LEU A 10 -32.31 -16.26 17.37
CA LEU A 10 -31.54 -15.55 16.34
C LEU A 10 -30.04 -15.88 16.53
N VAL A 11 -29.51 -16.74 15.68
CA VAL A 11 -28.07 -17.02 15.63
C VAL A 11 -27.41 -15.96 14.74
N ALA A 12 -26.72 -15.00 15.36
CA ALA A 12 -25.85 -14.08 14.64
C ALA A 12 -24.53 -14.79 14.32
N VAL A 13 -24.34 -15.18 13.07
CA VAL A 13 -23.05 -15.67 12.59
C VAL A 13 -22.14 -14.45 12.43
N ALA A 14 -21.11 -14.35 13.27
CA ALA A 14 -20.03 -13.40 13.06
C ALA A 14 -19.23 -13.86 11.83
N ALA A 15 -19.51 -13.27 10.67
CA ALA A 15 -18.55 -13.29 9.59
C ALA A 15 -17.27 -12.64 10.15
N GLN A 16 -16.15 -13.35 10.16
CA GLN A 16 -14.86 -12.75 10.50
C GLN A 16 -14.60 -11.71 9.41
N GLY A 17 -14.90 -10.46 9.74
CA GLY A 17 -15.18 -9.40 8.78
C GLY A 17 -13.93 -8.87 8.12
N LEU A 18 -13.98 -8.75 6.79
CA LEU A 18 -13.10 -7.89 6.00
C LEU A 18 -13.20 -6.47 6.60
N GLU A 19 -12.07 -5.81 6.86
CA GLU A 19 -12.13 -4.41 7.30
C GLU A 19 -12.68 -3.56 6.13
N PRO A 20 -13.74 -2.75 6.35
CA PRO A 20 -14.31 -1.95 5.29
C PRO A 20 -13.28 -0.94 4.76
N PRO A 21 -13.31 -0.61 3.46
CA PRO A 21 -12.48 0.45 2.90
C PRO A 21 -12.61 1.75 3.69
N ARG A 22 -11.48 2.40 3.96
CA ARG A 22 -11.37 3.61 4.77
C ARG A 22 -10.76 4.75 3.97
N LEU A 23 -11.54 5.81 3.80
CA LEU A 23 -11.03 7.10 3.31
C LEU A 23 -10.17 7.76 4.39
N VAL A 24 -8.95 8.14 4.06
CA VAL A 24 -8.00 8.79 4.96
C VAL A 24 -7.33 10.00 4.32
N TYR A 25 -6.77 10.87 5.16
CA TYR A 25 -5.96 12.01 4.74
C TYR A 25 -4.62 11.94 5.44
N PRO A 26 -3.61 11.30 4.82
CA PRO A 26 -2.31 11.11 5.42
C PRO A 26 -1.63 12.42 5.78
N ARG A 27 -0.97 12.45 6.94
CA ARG A 27 -0.28 13.63 7.47
C ARG A 27 1.09 13.28 7.96
N LEU A 28 2.07 14.06 7.53
CA LEU A 28 3.42 14.00 8.07
C LEU A 28 3.41 14.66 9.45
N LEU A 29 3.75 13.88 10.49
CA LEU A 29 3.89 14.39 11.86
C LEU A 29 5.30 14.93 12.10
N GLU A 30 6.30 14.27 11.50
CA GLU A 30 7.70 14.67 11.56
C GLU A 30 8.30 14.61 10.14
N GLU A 31 8.89 15.73 9.71
CA GLU A 31 9.59 15.83 8.43
C GLU A 31 10.86 14.98 8.41
N ARG A 32 11.36 14.70 7.21
CA ARG A 32 12.54 13.86 6.96
C ARG A 32 13.73 14.31 7.83
N SER A 33 14.06 13.47 8.80
CA SER A 33 15.27 13.58 9.62
C SER A 33 16.53 13.37 8.77
N ALA A 34 17.70 13.74 9.31
CA ALA A 34 18.97 13.59 8.60
C ALA A 34 19.29 12.13 8.22
N ASP A 35 18.73 11.16 8.96
CA ASP A 35 18.80 9.72 8.72
C ASP A 35 17.65 9.18 7.86
N GLY A 36 16.82 10.05 7.27
CA GLY A 36 15.78 9.66 6.31
C GLY A 36 14.52 9.08 6.95
N LYS A 37 14.38 9.17 8.28
CA LYS A 37 13.19 8.72 9.01
C LYS A 37 12.10 9.78 9.04
N MET A 38 10.85 9.34 9.05
CA MET A 38 9.68 10.19 9.18
C MET A 38 8.53 9.47 9.88
N VAL A 39 7.65 10.24 10.52
CA VAL A 39 6.45 9.70 11.17
C VAL A 39 5.22 10.15 10.38
N LEU A 40 4.43 9.17 9.97
CA LEU A 40 3.28 9.38 9.10
C LEU A 40 2.00 8.86 9.76
N HIS A 41 1.05 9.76 9.96
CA HIS A 41 -0.27 9.43 10.48
C HIS A 41 -1.24 9.16 9.33
N LEU A 42 -1.88 8.00 9.33
CA LEU A 42 -2.92 7.64 8.35
C LEU A 42 -4.32 7.79 8.94
N HIS A 43 -4.54 7.23 10.14
CA HIS A 43 -5.75 7.41 10.95
C HIS A 43 -5.47 7.02 12.42
N ASP A 44 -6.45 7.18 13.32
CA ASP A 44 -6.29 6.98 14.78
C ASP A 44 -5.71 5.62 15.21
N GLY A 45 -5.86 4.59 14.37
CA GLY A 45 -5.38 3.23 14.62
C GLY A 45 -4.08 2.89 13.88
N LEU A 46 -3.56 3.78 13.03
CA LEU A 46 -2.42 3.51 12.16
C LEU A 46 -1.55 4.76 11.96
N THR A 47 -0.42 4.73 12.65
CA THR A 47 0.74 5.58 12.41
C THR A 47 1.91 4.69 11.97
N LEU A 48 2.65 5.14 10.97
CA LEU A 48 3.83 4.49 10.42
C LEU A 48 5.10 5.25 10.82
N ASN A 49 6.10 4.52 11.28
CA ASN A 49 7.46 5.01 11.50
C ASN A 49 8.30 4.57 10.32
N LEU A 50 8.44 5.46 9.34
CA LEU A 50 9.03 5.15 8.05
C LEU A 50 10.54 5.38 8.07
N GLU A 51 11.28 4.43 7.52
CA GLU A 51 12.70 4.54 7.19
C GLU A 51 12.92 4.28 5.69
N GLY A 52 13.89 4.98 5.09
CA GLY A 52 14.21 4.80 3.67
C GLY A 52 14.82 3.43 3.40
N VAL A 53 14.44 2.82 2.27
CA VAL A 53 14.94 1.51 1.86
C VAL A 53 15.56 1.53 0.46
N SER A 54 16.50 0.61 0.23
CA SER A 54 17.14 0.40 -1.06
C SER A 54 16.87 -1.03 -1.53
N VAL A 55 16.11 -1.18 -2.60
CA VAL A 55 15.70 -2.48 -3.18
C VAL A 55 16.23 -2.69 -4.59
N ALA A 56 16.54 -1.60 -5.30
CA ALA A 56 17.10 -1.63 -6.64
C ALA A 56 18.60 -1.37 -6.61
N ALA A 57 19.35 -2.11 -7.43
CA ALA A 57 20.77 -1.83 -7.65
C ALA A 57 20.96 -0.45 -8.31
N PRO A 58 22.05 0.30 -8.04
CA PRO A 58 22.24 1.66 -8.55
C PRO A 58 22.04 1.80 -10.06
N ARG A 59 22.41 0.76 -10.82
CA ARG A 59 22.15 0.66 -12.25
C ARG A 59 21.65 -0.73 -12.60
N MET A 60 20.48 -0.80 -13.22
CA MET A 60 19.88 -2.04 -13.69
C MET A 60 19.90 -2.08 -15.23
N ARG A 61 20.10 -3.28 -15.78
CA ARG A 61 19.97 -3.56 -17.22
C ARG A 61 18.81 -4.53 -17.42
N ILE A 62 17.76 -4.07 -18.09
CA ILE A 62 16.58 -4.88 -18.41
C ILE A 62 16.67 -5.33 -19.87
N LEU A 63 16.52 -6.63 -20.10
CA LEU A 63 16.44 -7.23 -21.42
C LEU A 63 14.97 -7.59 -21.65
N THR A 64 14.37 -7.00 -22.67
CA THR A 64 12.96 -7.21 -23.03
C THR A 64 12.84 -7.40 -24.54
N GLN A 65 11.62 -7.60 -25.04
CA GLN A 65 11.33 -7.62 -26.47
C GLN A 65 10.18 -6.68 -26.79
N GLU A 66 10.30 -5.94 -27.89
CA GLU A 66 9.23 -5.10 -28.43
C GLU A 66 8.99 -5.50 -29.89
N ASN A 67 7.76 -5.92 -30.20
CA ASN A 67 7.39 -6.45 -31.52
C ASN A 67 8.32 -7.59 -32.01
N GLY A 68 8.73 -8.48 -31.10
CA GLY A 68 9.62 -9.61 -31.37
C GLY A 68 11.09 -9.25 -31.59
N ARG A 69 11.50 -7.99 -31.35
CA ARG A 69 12.90 -7.56 -31.42
C ARG A 69 13.49 -7.40 -30.03
N PRO A 70 14.71 -7.93 -29.77
CA PRO A 70 15.39 -7.71 -28.50
C PRO A 70 15.63 -6.21 -28.25
N LEU A 71 15.30 -5.76 -27.04
CA LEU A 71 15.49 -4.40 -26.55
C LEU A 71 16.24 -4.44 -25.22
N THR A 72 17.29 -3.63 -25.10
CA THR A 72 18.02 -3.44 -23.84
C THR A 72 17.75 -2.05 -23.30
N GLN A 73 17.28 -1.96 -22.06
CA GLN A 73 17.03 -0.71 -21.36
C GLN A 73 17.90 -0.62 -20.10
N PHE A 74 18.34 0.59 -19.77
CA PHE A 74 19.07 0.86 -18.53
C PHE A 74 18.22 1.75 -17.63
N TYR A 75 18.10 1.36 -16.37
CA TYR A 75 17.38 2.12 -15.35
C TYR A 75 18.34 2.52 -14.23
N ASN A 76 18.14 3.71 -13.69
CA ASN A 76 18.79 4.17 -12.48
C ASN A 76 17.98 3.66 -11.28
N GLY A 77 18.55 2.77 -10.46
CA GLY A 77 17.85 2.21 -9.31
C GLY A 77 17.59 3.24 -8.21
N GLU A 78 18.38 4.31 -8.16
CA GLU A 78 18.16 5.40 -7.20
C GLU A 78 16.82 6.10 -7.41
N ASP A 79 16.28 6.10 -8.64
CA ASP A 79 14.96 6.64 -8.90
C ASP A 79 13.83 5.78 -8.29
N ILE A 80 14.07 4.49 -8.09
CA ILE A 80 13.16 3.58 -7.38
C ILE A 80 13.34 3.74 -5.86
N ASN A 81 14.60 3.76 -5.41
CA ASN A 81 14.92 3.76 -3.98
C ASN A 81 14.57 5.08 -3.29
N ARG A 82 14.68 6.22 -3.98
CA ARG A 82 14.52 7.56 -3.38
C ARG A 82 13.16 7.78 -2.71
N ASP A 83 12.12 7.18 -3.27
CA ASP A 83 10.73 7.40 -2.84
C ASP A 83 10.19 6.23 -2.01
N LEU A 84 10.99 5.16 -1.78
CA LEU A 84 10.54 3.94 -1.11
C LEU A 84 10.90 3.93 0.38
N TYR A 85 9.91 3.63 1.22
CA TYR A 85 10.05 3.58 2.66
C TYR A 85 9.39 2.34 3.24
N GLN A 86 9.89 1.88 4.39
CA GLN A 86 9.30 0.77 5.14
C GLN A 86 9.02 1.15 6.60
N ASP A 87 8.06 0.45 7.19
CA ASP A 87 7.92 0.29 8.64
C ASP A 87 7.88 -1.22 8.89
N ALA A 88 9.01 -1.77 9.35
CA ALA A 88 9.18 -3.21 9.52
C ALA A 88 8.25 -3.78 10.61
N GLU A 89 7.97 -3.01 11.67
CA GLU A 89 7.09 -3.44 12.76
C GLU A 89 5.65 -3.57 12.29
N LYS A 90 5.21 -2.65 11.42
CA LYS A 90 3.88 -2.67 10.82
C LYS A 90 3.79 -3.51 9.55
N MET A 91 4.89 -4.07 9.07
CA MET A 91 4.98 -4.76 7.78
C MET A 91 4.44 -3.87 6.63
N ALA A 92 4.79 -2.58 6.68
CA ALA A 92 4.39 -1.61 5.67
C ALA A 92 5.56 -1.30 4.73
N THR A 93 5.23 -1.10 3.45
CA THR A 93 6.17 -0.60 2.45
C THR A 93 5.41 0.29 1.50
N VAL A 94 5.81 1.56 1.42
CA VAL A 94 5.10 2.59 0.66
C VAL A 94 6.07 3.40 -0.19
N SER A 95 5.65 3.70 -1.42
CA SER A 95 6.21 4.80 -2.19
C SER A 95 5.57 6.10 -1.69
N LEU A 96 6.38 7.10 -1.35
CA LEU A 96 5.95 8.36 -0.80
C LEU A 96 6.50 9.53 -1.61
N LYS A 97 5.59 10.38 -2.11
CA LYS A 97 5.92 11.65 -2.77
C LYS A 97 5.37 12.80 -1.93
N ALA A 98 6.27 13.67 -1.45
CA ALA A 98 5.91 14.84 -0.65
C ALA A 98 5.84 16.10 -1.53
N SER A 99 4.79 16.92 -1.33
CA SER A 99 4.64 18.24 -1.94
C SER A 99 4.17 19.23 -0.89
N GLY A 100 5.11 19.98 -0.31
CA GLY A 100 4.85 20.80 0.87
C GLY A 100 4.43 19.92 2.05
N ARG A 101 3.23 20.17 2.60
CA ARG A 101 2.65 19.37 3.70
C ARG A 101 1.80 18.20 3.24
N SER A 102 1.53 18.09 1.94
CA SER A 102 0.76 16.98 1.38
C SER A 102 1.69 15.84 1.01
N VAL A 103 1.23 14.62 1.22
CA VAL A 103 1.92 13.41 0.74
C VAL A 103 0.98 12.59 -0.12
N GLU A 104 1.56 11.92 -1.12
CA GLU A 104 0.91 10.89 -1.92
C GLU A 104 1.61 9.57 -1.65
N LEU A 105 0.82 8.54 -1.34
CA LEU A 105 1.26 7.24 -0.88
C LEU A 105 0.66 6.15 -1.73
N GLU A 106 1.50 5.22 -2.14
CA GLU A 106 1.07 3.99 -2.77
C GLU A 106 1.84 2.81 -2.20
N GLY A 107 1.14 1.74 -1.83
CA GLY A 107 1.79 0.52 -1.33
C GLY A 107 0.99 -0.20 -0.27
N ILE A 108 1.70 -0.92 0.59
CA ILE A 108 1.16 -1.76 1.67
C ILE A 108 1.35 -1.03 2.99
N VAL A 109 0.28 -0.94 3.79
CA VAL A 109 0.28 -0.24 5.09
C VAL A 109 0.08 -1.18 6.28
N GLY A 110 0.02 -2.49 6.00
CA GLY A 110 -0.07 -3.55 6.98
C GLY A 110 -0.21 -4.92 6.29
N PRO A 111 -0.28 -6.02 7.06
CA PRO A 111 -0.21 -7.39 6.52
C PRO A 111 -1.25 -7.74 5.46
N LYS A 112 -2.41 -7.06 5.50
CA LYS A 112 -3.53 -7.31 4.59
C LYS A 112 -4.07 -6.03 3.97
N GLN A 113 -3.43 -4.87 4.18
CA GLN A 113 -4.00 -3.58 3.82
C GLN A 113 -3.08 -2.83 2.87
N ARG A 114 -3.66 -2.25 1.83
CA ARG A 114 -2.97 -1.36 0.89
C ARG A 114 -3.57 0.02 0.87
N ILE A 115 -2.77 0.99 0.45
CA ILE A 115 -3.15 2.39 0.29
C ILE A 115 -2.90 2.86 -1.15
N HIS A 116 -3.78 3.71 -1.67
CA HIS A 116 -3.57 4.44 -2.92
C HIS A 116 -4.20 5.84 -2.85
N PRO A 117 -3.70 6.82 -3.62
CA PRO A 117 -4.27 8.16 -3.65
C PRO A 117 -5.58 8.18 -4.47
N LEU A 118 -6.47 9.13 -4.17
CA LEU A 118 -7.69 9.40 -4.92
C LEU A 118 -7.61 10.81 -5.55
N PRO A 119 -6.83 10.99 -6.65
CA PRO A 119 -6.51 12.33 -7.17
C PRO A 119 -7.72 13.09 -7.74
N THR A 120 -8.80 12.38 -8.10
CA THR A 120 -10.04 12.97 -8.62
C THR A 120 -11.00 13.41 -7.51
N MET A 121 -10.77 13.00 -6.27
CA MET A 121 -11.60 13.37 -5.14
C MET A 121 -11.15 14.72 -4.57
N GLU A 122 -12.10 15.47 -3.98
CA GLU A 122 -11.80 16.78 -3.39
C GLU A 122 -10.74 16.65 -2.28
N ARG A 123 -9.77 17.57 -2.29
CA ARG A 123 -8.74 17.67 -1.25
C ARG A 123 -9.36 18.15 0.05
N SER A 124 -8.71 17.90 1.18
CA SER A 124 -9.14 18.50 2.45
C SER A 124 -9.03 20.03 2.39
N GLU A 125 -9.70 20.73 3.32
CA GLU A 125 -9.55 22.19 3.49
C GLU A 125 -8.09 22.63 3.67
N SER A 126 -7.26 21.74 4.24
CA SER A 126 -5.82 21.93 4.43
C SER A 126 -4.97 21.48 3.24
N GLY A 127 -5.58 21.14 2.11
CA GLY A 127 -4.93 20.75 0.85
C GLY A 127 -4.40 19.31 0.78
N LEU A 128 -4.75 18.44 1.74
CA LEU A 128 -4.28 17.06 1.78
C LEU A 128 -4.95 16.21 0.70
N VAL A 129 -4.19 15.32 0.07
CA VAL A 129 -4.69 14.36 -0.91
C VAL A 129 -5.44 13.23 -0.18
N PRO A 130 -6.71 12.95 -0.54
CA PRO A 130 -7.42 11.79 0.00
C PRO A 130 -6.80 10.48 -0.49
N HIS A 131 -6.78 9.47 0.37
CA HIS A 131 -6.34 8.12 0.06
C HIS A 131 -7.38 7.10 0.49
N MET A 132 -7.38 5.94 -0.15
CA MET A 132 -8.19 4.80 0.26
C MET A 132 -7.30 3.70 0.84
N ILE A 133 -7.57 3.29 2.08
CA ILE A 133 -7.04 2.07 2.66
C ILE A 133 -8.08 0.97 2.51
N HIS A 134 -7.69 -0.19 1.98
CA HIS A 134 -8.59 -1.33 1.82
C HIS A 134 -7.80 -2.63 1.89
N GLU A 135 -8.52 -3.74 2.05
CA GLU A 135 -7.92 -5.07 2.10
C GLU A 135 -7.32 -5.45 0.73
N ILE A 136 -6.20 -6.16 0.76
CA ILE A 136 -5.57 -6.72 -0.43
C ILE A 136 -6.42 -7.91 -0.88
N GLU A 137 -6.92 -7.87 -2.11
CA GLU A 137 -7.60 -9.00 -2.72
C GLU A 137 -6.58 -10.11 -3.03
N PHE A 138 -6.57 -11.16 -2.22
CA PHE A 138 -5.83 -12.39 -2.51
C PHE A 138 -6.67 -13.26 -3.45
N ASN A 139 -6.66 -12.93 -4.74
CA ASN A 139 -7.12 -13.90 -5.72
C ASN A 139 -6.04 -14.98 -5.86
N GLU A 140 -6.42 -16.24 -6.09
CA GLU A 140 -5.44 -17.33 -6.31
C GLU A 140 -4.57 -16.95 -7.52
N MET A 141 -3.35 -16.47 -7.26
CA MET A 141 -2.41 -16.10 -8.31
C MET A 141 -2.13 -17.35 -9.14
N SER A 142 -2.60 -17.35 -10.39
CA SER A 142 -2.29 -18.36 -11.38
C SER A 142 -0.86 -18.16 -11.90
N ASP A 143 0.11 -18.13 -11.00
CA ASP A 143 1.51 -17.93 -11.35
C ASP A 143 2.03 -19.26 -11.92
N LYS A 144 1.77 -19.47 -13.22
CA LYS A 144 2.40 -20.54 -13.97
C LYS A 144 3.85 -20.13 -14.19
N VAL A 145 4.77 -20.84 -13.54
CA VAL A 145 6.20 -20.75 -13.81
C VAL A 145 6.40 -20.92 -15.32
N LEU A 146 6.85 -19.86 -15.98
CA LEU A 146 7.25 -19.93 -17.38
C LEU A 146 8.58 -20.69 -17.42
N THR A 147 8.52 -21.96 -17.79
CA THR A 147 9.72 -22.74 -18.12
C THR A 147 10.27 -22.20 -19.43
N PHE A 148 11.40 -21.51 -19.39
CA PHE A 148 12.15 -21.19 -20.60
C PHE A 148 12.91 -22.45 -21.00
N GLU A 149 12.64 -22.99 -22.19
CA GLU A 149 13.54 -23.99 -22.78
C GLU A 149 14.75 -23.25 -23.36
N GLU A 150 15.95 -23.64 -22.91
CA GLU A 150 17.20 -23.20 -23.50
C GLU A 150 17.35 -23.87 -24.88
N GLU A 151 17.36 -23.07 -25.94
CA GLU A 151 17.76 -23.49 -27.30
C GLU A 151 19.25 -23.22 -27.52
#